data_AF-A0A3D1IAM5-F1
#
_entry.id   AF-A0A3D1IAM5-F1
#
_cell.length_a   1.000
_cell.length_b   1.000
_cell.length_c   1.000
_cell.angle_alpha   90.00
_cell.angle_beta   90.00
_cell.angle_gamma   90.00
#
_symmetry.space_group_name_H-M   'P 1'
#
loop_
_entity.id
_entity.type
_entity.pdbx_description
1 polymer ?
#
loop_
_entity_poly.entity_id
_entity_poly.type
_entity_poly.pdbx_seq_one_letter_code
_entity_poly.pdbx_strand_id
1 'polypeptide(L)'
;MFARAKSAAQRTACLSNTRQIVLAWAMYAGDHDDVACPSYYFSPDFVLETAWDFRMDWSDWTAPKAALGLLGPYTKTGQLNRCPTFYGETWGRPFTGYAYNASYIGGDVFASRPVAPLGAIADPAGTAVFADGAYGNPPVGQNFLRAPSDPFF
;
A
#
# COMPACT_ATOMS: atom_id res chain seq x y z
N MET A 1 18.58 -10.41 -26.07
CA MET A 1 18.83 -9.04 -25.55
C MET A 1 17.53 -8.28 -25.22
N PHE A 2 16.49 -8.34 -26.05
CA PHE A 2 15.20 -7.66 -25.80
C PHE A 2 14.52 -8.03 -24.46
N ALA A 3 14.55 -9.31 -24.06
CA ALA A 3 13.95 -9.74 -22.80
C ALA A 3 14.62 -9.13 -21.55
N ARG A 4 15.95 -8.94 -21.57
CA ARG A 4 16.70 -8.30 -20.48
C ARG A 4 16.47 -6.79 -20.43
N ALA A 5 16.40 -6.14 -21.59
CA ALA A 5 16.07 -4.70 -21.66
C ALA A 5 14.63 -4.43 -21.18
N LYS A 6 13.67 -5.29 -21.56
CA LYS A 6 12.28 -5.21 -21.11
C LYS A 6 12.16 -5.39 -19.59
N SER A 7 12.83 -6.39 -19.02
CA SER A 7 12.79 -6.60 -17.57
C SER A 7 13.47 -5.48 -16.78
N ALA A 8 14.56 -4.89 -17.30
CA ALA A 8 15.18 -3.71 -16.72
C ALA A 8 14.22 -2.50 -16.73
N ALA A 9 13.55 -2.24 -17.86
CA ALA A 9 12.59 -1.14 -17.97
C ALA A 9 11.40 -1.30 -17.00
N GLN A 10 10.87 -2.51 -16.84
CA GLN A 10 9.78 -2.78 -15.89
C GLN A 10 10.21 -2.54 -14.43
N ARG A 11 11.45 -2.89 -14.05
CA ARG A 11 11.99 -2.59 -12.71
C ARG A 11 12.11 -1.08 -12.49
N THR A 12 12.62 -0.35 -13.48
CA THR A 12 12.66 1.13 -13.42
C THR A 12 11.26 1.72 -13.29
N ALA A 13 10.26 1.13 -13.93
CA ALA A 13 8.86 1.54 -13.78
C ALA A 13 8.36 1.31 -12.34
N CYS A 14 8.66 0.16 -11.70
CA CYS A 14 8.26 -0.05 -10.30
C CYS A 14 8.88 0.99 -9.35
N LEU A 15 10.16 1.30 -9.54
CA LEU A 15 10.85 2.34 -8.77
C LEU A 15 10.23 3.74 -9.00
N SER A 16 9.89 4.07 -10.25
CA SER A 16 9.23 5.33 -10.59
C SER A 16 7.85 5.45 -9.95
N ASN A 17 7.07 4.36 -9.98
CA ASN A 17 5.76 4.29 -9.34
C ASN A 17 5.88 4.46 -7.82
N THR A 18 6.83 3.78 -7.18
CA THR A 18 7.09 3.93 -5.73
C THR A 18 7.38 5.38 -5.35
N ARG A 19 8.20 6.10 -6.14
CA ARG A 19 8.48 7.52 -5.90
C ARG A 19 7.21 8.39 -6.00
N GLN A 20 6.34 8.10 -6.97
CA GLN A 20 5.07 8.81 -7.12
C GLN A 20 4.09 8.50 -5.98
N ILE A 21 4.08 7.26 -5.50
CA ILE A 21 3.30 6.85 -4.32
C ILE A 21 3.79 7.58 -3.06
N VAL A 22 5.11 7.63 -2.84
CA VAL A 22 5.71 8.36 -1.71
C VAL A 22 5.36 9.85 -1.77
N LEU A 23 5.39 10.47 -2.96
CA LEU A 23 4.97 11.85 -3.14
C LEU A 23 3.49 12.04 -2.78
N ALA A 24 2.61 11.15 -3.25
CA ALA A 24 1.19 11.18 -2.90
C ALA A 24 0.95 11.02 -1.40
N TRP A 25 1.73 10.15 -0.74
CA TRP A 25 1.69 9.96 0.71
C TRP A 25 2.13 11.21 1.48
N ALA A 26 3.18 11.89 1.01
CA ALA A 26 3.63 13.15 1.62
C ALA A 26 2.60 14.28 1.43
N MET A 27 1.94 14.34 0.26
CA MET A 27 0.83 15.27 0.03
C MET A 27 -0.36 14.98 0.95
N TYR A 28 -0.72 13.71 1.11
CA TYR A 28 -1.74 13.30 2.10
C TYR A 28 -1.38 13.82 3.48
N ALA A 29 -0.16 13.57 3.97
CA ALA A 29 0.22 14.01 5.31
C ALA A 29 0.14 15.53 5.47
N GLY A 30 0.55 16.30 4.45
CA GLY A 30 0.43 17.77 4.47
C GLY A 30 -1.01 18.27 4.54
N ASP A 31 -1.96 17.56 3.95
CA ASP A 31 -3.40 17.89 4.02
C ASP A 31 -4.07 17.39 5.32
N HIS A 32 -3.35 16.59 6.12
CA HIS A 32 -3.85 15.89 7.30
C HIS A 32 -3.01 16.18 8.57
N ASP A 33 -2.62 17.44 8.76
CA ASP A 33 -1.90 17.92 9.97
C ASP A 33 -0.60 17.12 10.28
N ASP A 34 0.17 16.79 9.24
CA ASP A 34 1.37 15.96 9.32
C ASP A 34 1.12 14.58 9.95
N VAL A 35 -0.09 14.02 9.80
CA VAL A 35 -0.40 12.64 10.14
C VAL A 35 -0.20 11.74 8.93
N ALA A 36 0.49 10.61 9.10
CA ALA A 36 0.69 9.66 8.01
C ALA A 36 -0.65 9.13 7.46
N CYS A 37 -0.65 8.66 6.21
CA CYS A 37 -1.80 7.93 5.69
C CYS A 37 -2.03 6.66 6.52
N PRO A 38 -3.26 6.36 6.97
CA PRO A 38 -3.59 5.07 7.55
C PRO A 38 -3.29 3.93 6.56
N SER A 39 -2.84 2.78 7.05
CA SER A 39 -2.66 1.59 6.22
C SER A 39 -3.99 1.07 5.73
N TYR A 40 -4.96 0.93 6.64
CA TYR A 40 -6.35 0.61 6.33
C TYR A 40 -7.27 0.87 7.51
N TYR A 41 -8.56 0.93 7.23
CA TYR A 41 -9.64 0.85 8.22
C TYR A 41 -10.89 0.23 7.58
N PHE A 42 -11.85 -0.14 8.42
CA PHE A 42 -13.13 -0.70 8.01
C PHE A 42 -14.27 0.23 8.39
N SER A 43 -15.38 0.17 7.65
CA SER A 43 -16.66 0.69 8.15
C SER A 43 -17.11 -0.11 9.38
N PRO A 44 -17.96 0.46 10.26
CA PRO A 44 -18.39 -0.22 11.49
C PRO A 44 -19.06 -1.58 11.28
N ASP A 45 -19.68 -1.78 10.10
CA ASP A 45 -20.33 -3.01 9.68
C ASP A 45 -19.41 -3.97 8.89
N PHE A 46 -18.13 -3.64 8.74
CA PHE A 46 -17.11 -4.38 7.98
C PHE A 46 -17.43 -4.60 6.49
N VAL A 47 -18.39 -3.85 5.94
CA VAL A 47 -18.75 -3.93 4.51
C VAL A 47 -17.72 -3.22 3.64
N LEU A 48 -17.14 -2.13 4.14
CA LEU A 48 -16.18 -1.32 3.39
C LEU A 48 -14.80 -1.46 3.99
N GLU A 49 -13.85 -1.90 3.19
CA GLU A 49 -12.41 -1.87 3.51
C GLU A 49 -11.80 -0.70 2.76
N THR A 50 -11.12 0.21 3.45
CA THR A 50 -10.40 1.32 2.83
C THR A 50 -8.95 1.25 3.24
N ALA A 51 -8.06 1.02 2.28
CA ALA A 51 -6.61 0.98 2.45
C ALA A 51 -5.94 2.18 1.76
N TRP A 52 -4.63 2.31 1.94
CA TRP A 52 -3.84 3.38 1.33
C TRP A 52 -3.95 3.39 -0.21
N ASP A 53 -4.01 2.22 -0.86
CA ASP A 53 -3.99 2.06 -2.32
C ASP A 53 -5.31 1.63 -2.97
N PHE A 54 -6.18 0.95 -2.22
CA PHE A 54 -7.48 0.49 -2.71
C PHE A 54 -8.61 0.74 -1.71
N ARG A 55 -9.84 0.68 -2.20
CA ARG A 55 -11.06 0.55 -1.40
C ARG A 55 -11.89 -0.58 -1.96
N MET A 56 -12.36 -1.49 -1.10
CA MET A 56 -13.25 -2.59 -1.45
C MET A 56 -14.62 -2.41 -0.79
N ASP A 57 -15.66 -2.67 -1.56
CA ASP A 57 -17.04 -2.80 -1.11
C ASP A 57 -17.48 -4.26 -1.20
N TRP A 58 -17.69 -4.86 -0.04
CA TRP A 58 -18.05 -6.27 0.18
C TRP A 58 -19.56 -6.47 0.38
N SER A 59 -20.40 -5.49 0.01
CA SER A 59 -21.86 -5.61 0.07
C SER A 59 -22.39 -6.78 -0.78
N ASP A 60 -21.67 -7.14 -1.84
CA ASP A 60 -21.83 -8.37 -2.61
C ASP A 60 -20.52 -9.17 -2.59
N TRP A 61 -20.49 -10.24 -1.77
CA TRP A 61 -19.34 -11.13 -1.64
C TRP A 61 -18.98 -11.89 -2.93
N THR A 62 -19.90 -11.99 -3.89
CA THR A 62 -19.66 -12.68 -5.17
C THR A 62 -19.08 -11.76 -6.24
N ALA A 63 -19.23 -10.45 -6.09
CA ALA A 63 -18.76 -9.44 -7.03
C ALA A 63 -18.37 -8.13 -6.30
N PRO A 64 -17.31 -8.16 -5.46
CA PRO A 64 -16.91 -6.99 -4.70
C PRO A 64 -16.43 -5.87 -5.63
N LYS A 65 -16.75 -4.61 -5.27
CA LYS A 65 -16.39 -3.45 -6.09
C LYS A 65 -15.12 -2.80 -5.57
N ALA A 66 -14.16 -2.62 -6.47
CA ALA A 66 -12.90 -1.96 -6.17
C ALA A 66 -12.91 -0.49 -6.62
N ALA A 67 -12.33 0.38 -5.78
CA ALA A 67 -12.06 1.78 -6.06
C ALA A 67 -10.64 2.16 -5.60
N LEU A 68 -10.20 3.38 -5.89
CA LEU A 68 -8.93 3.90 -5.39
C LEU A 68 -8.99 4.06 -3.87
N GLY A 69 -7.86 3.78 -3.21
CA GLY A 69 -7.71 3.97 -1.77
C GLY A 69 -7.48 5.42 -1.37
N LEU A 70 -6.97 5.61 -0.16
CA LEU A 70 -6.77 6.92 0.46
C LEU A 70 -5.82 7.84 -0.31
N LEU A 71 -4.80 7.27 -0.99
CA LEU A 71 -3.91 8.06 -1.85
C LEU A 71 -4.49 8.33 -3.25
N GLY A 72 -5.66 7.77 -3.56
CA GLY A 72 -6.37 7.91 -4.84
C GLY A 72 -6.57 9.35 -5.32
N PRO A 73 -6.97 10.32 -4.47
CA PRO A 73 -7.11 11.72 -4.87
C PRO A 73 -5.80 12.36 -5.38
N TYR A 74 -4.66 11.91 -4.87
CA TYR A 74 -3.33 12.42 -5.19
C TYR A 74 -2.72 11.73 -6.41
N THR A 75 -2.90 10.41 -6.52
CA THR A 75 -2.39 9.63 -7.64
C THR A 75 -3.28 9.73 -8.88
N LYS A 76 -4.60 9.88 -8.70
CA LYS A 76 -5.65 9.95 -9.73
C LYS A 76 -5.72 8.72 -10.65
N THR A 77 -4.94 7.68 -10.37
CA THR A 77 -4.90 6.43 -11.12
C THR A 77 -4.39 5.31 -10.24
N GLY A 78 -5.01 4.14 -10.35
CA GLY A 78 -4.56 2.94 -9.65
C GLY A 78 -3.39 2.24 -10.35
N GLN A 79 -3.06 2.62 -11.59
CA GLN A 79 -1.92 2.03 -12.33
C GLN A 79 -0.58 2.23 -11.61
N LEU A 80 -0.45 3.31 -10.84
CA LEU A 80 0.74 3.55 -10.02
C LEU A 80 0.88 2.52 -8.90
N ASN A 81 -0.23 2.01 -8.36
CA ASN A 81 -0.26 1.02 -7.29
C ASN A 81 0.04 -0.40 -7.78
N ARG A 82 0.31 -0.57 -9.08
CA ARG A 82 0.75 -1.84 -9.67
C ARG A 82 2.24 -1.81 -10.00
N CYS A 83 2.97 -2.81 -9.54
CA CYS A 83 4.34 -3.05 -10.03
C CYS A 83 4.27 -3.90 -11.31
N PRO A 84 4.77 -3.41 -12.47
CA PRO A 84 4.72 -4.17 -13.73
C PRO A 84 5.47 -5.50 -13.72
N THR A 85 6.31 -5.76 -12.70
CA THR A 85 7.01 -7.05 -12.53
C THR A 85 6.34 -7.98 -11.53
N PHE A 86 5.29 -7.54 -10.84
CA PHE A 86 4.55 -8.42 -9.94
C PHE A 86 3.59 -9.31 -10.74
N TYR A 87 3.72 -10.63 -10.51
CA TYR A 87 2.86 -11.66 -11.06
C TYR A 87 2.49 -12.62 -9.92
N GLY A 88 1.22 -12.64 -9.54
CA GLY A 88 0.73 -13.41 -8.41
C GLY A 88 -0.77 -13.24 -8.21
N GLU A 89 -1.35 -14.05 -7.33
CA GLU A 89 -2.74 -13.88 -6.88
C GLU A 89 -2.89 -12.53 -6.15
N THR A 90 -4.01 -11.86 -6.33
CA THR A 90 -4.27 -10.51 -5.78
C THR A 90 -5.48 -10.46 -4.86
N TRP A 91 -6.15 -11.58 -4.62
CA TRP A 91 -7.38 -11.66 -3.83
C TRP A 91 -8.48 -10.74 -4.36
N GLY A 92 -8.61 -10.66 -5.67
CA GLY A 92 -9.58 -9.77 -6.34
C GLY A 92 -9.20 -8.28 -6.32
N ARG A 93 -8.04 -7.91 -5.77
CA ARG A 93 -7.57 -6.52 -5.77
C ARG A 93 -7.05 -6.14 -7.16
N PRO A 94 -7.40 -4.95 -7.68
CA PRO A 94 -7.03 -4.54 -9.04
C PRO A 94 -5.55 -4.21 -9.22
N PHE A 95 -4.87 -3.77 -8.15
CA PHE A 95 -3.48 -3.32 -8.17
C PHE A 95 -2.75 -3.84 -6.92
N THR A 96 -1.50 -4.29 -7.09
CA THR A 96 -0.63 -4.76 -6.01
C THR A 96 0.83 -4.78 -6.47
N GLY A 97 1.74 -5.16 -5.57
CA GLY A 97 3.18 -5.25 -5.80
C GLY A 97 3.99 -4.23 -5.01
N TYR A 98 3.33 -3.40 -4.21
CA TYR A 98 3.97 -2.53 -3.22
C TYR A 98 3.32 -2.73 -1.87
N ALA A 99 4.12 -2.57 -0.83
CA ALA A 99 3.70 -2.67 0.54
C ALA A 99 4.08 -1.41 1.31
N TYR A 100 3.20 -1.00 2.23
CA TYR A 100 3.32 0.19 3.06
C TYR A 100 3.61 -0.18 4.52
N ASN A 101 4.49 0.54 5.19
CA ASN A 101 4.86 0.30 6.60
C ASN A 101 3.66 0.47 7.54
N ALA A 102 2.97 -0.64 7.82
CA ALA A 102 1.80 -0.67 8.68
C ALA A 102 2.16 -0.76 10.16
N SER A 103 3.23 -1.51 10.49
CA SER A 103 3.60 -1.74 11.88
C SER A 103 4.03 -0.49 12.63
N TYR A 104 4.65 0.47 11.95
CA TYR A 104 5.24 1.64 12.60
C TYR A 104 4.65 2.98 12.12
N ILE A 105 4.23 3.08 10.86
CA ILE A 105 3.78 4.37 10.28
C ILE A 105 2.26 4.40 10.08
N GLY A 106 1.74 3.53 9.23
CA GLY A 106 0.33 3.57 8.82
C GLY A 106 -0.64 2.97 9.83
N GLY A 107 -0.15 2.34 10.89
CA GLY A 107 -0.97 1.72 11.91
C GLY A 107 -1.69 0.46 11.46
N ASP A 108 -2.32 -0.20 12.43
CA ASP A 108 -3.11 -1.41 12.24
C ASP A 108 -4.22 -1.45 13.30
N VAL A 109 -5.47 -1.38 12.83
CA VAL A 109 -6.65 -1.33 13.68
C VAL A 109 -6.85 -2.61 14.51
N PHE A 110 -6.39 -3.77 14.03
CA PHE A 110 -6.52 -5.05 14.75
C PHE A 110 -5.36 -5.29 15.72
N ALA A 111 -4.18 -4.74 15.43
CA ALA A 111 -3.04 -4.79 16.35
C ALA A 111 -3.04 -3.65 17.38
N SER A 112 -4.08 -2.81 17.41
CA SER A 112 -4.16 -1.58 18.23
C SER A 112 -2.96 -0.66 18.03
N ARG A 113 -2.47 -0.56 16.79
CA ARG A 113 -1.35 0.29 16.41
C ARG A 113 -1.88 1.58 15.80
N PRO A 114 -1.69 2.74 16.45
CA PRO A 114 -2.16 4.00 15.90
C PRO A 114 -1.35 4.40 14.68
N VAL A 115 -1.94 5.27 13.86
CA VAL A 115 -1.25 5.94 12.77
C VAL A 115 -0.25 6.94 13.36
N ALA A 116 0.97 6.97 12.85
CA ALA A 116 2.01 7.84 13.36
C ALA A 116 1.86 9.27 12.80
N PRO A 117 1.95 10.32 13.64
CA PRO A 117 2.29 11.64 13.15
C PRO A 117 3.74 11.64 12.65
N LEU A 118 4.03 12.38 11.58
CA LEU A 118 5.35 12.39 10.94
C LEU A 118 6.46 12.81 11.92
N GLY A 119 6.15 13.73 12.83
CA GLY A 119 7.06 14.18 13.88
C GLY A 119 7.40 13.13 14.95
N ALA A 120 6.65 12.02 15.02
CA ALA A 120 6.93 10.91 15.94
C ALA A 120 7.80 9.79 15.32
N ILE A 121 8.13 9.90 14.04
CA ILE A 121 9.04 8.96 13.37
C ILE A 121 10.45 9.23 13.89
N ALA A 122 11.01 8.28 14.65
CA ALA A 122 12.25 8.48 15.41
C ALA A 122 13.49 8.60 14.51
N ASP A 123 13.53 7.84 13.42
CA ASP A 123 14.57 7.91 12.39
C ASP A 123 13.94 8.00 11.00
N PRO A 124 13.57 9.20 10.53
CA PRO A 124 12.93 9.37 9.23
C PRO A 124 13.79 8.91 8.05
N ALA A 125 15.12 8.98 8.17
CA ALA A 125 16.03 8.62 7.08
C ALA A 125 16.28 7.10 7.01
N GLY A 126 16.29 6.42 8.15
CA GLY A 126 16.43 4.96 8.24
C GLY A 126 15.12 4.18 8.16
N THR A 127 13.97 4.85 8.23
CA THR A 127 12.66 4.18 8.20
C THR A 127 12.09 4.08 6.79
N ALA A 128 11.92 2.84 6.30
CA ALA A 128 11.24 2.60 5.03
C ALA A 128 9.73 2.89 5.15
N VAL A 129 9.20 3.72 4.24
CA VAL A 129 7.76 4.00 4.13
C VAL A 129 7.09 2.97 3.21
N PHE A 130 7.62 2.79 2.00
CA PHE A 130 7.14 1.84 0.99
C PHE A 130 8.27 0.95 0.51
N ALA A 131 7.91 -0.25 0.04
CA ALA A 131 8.80 -1.13 -0.69
C ALA A 131 8.01 -1.98 -1.70
N ASP A 132 8.69 -2.55 -2.68
CA ASP A 132 8.12 -3.62 -3.51
C ASP A 132 7.84 -4.83 -2.60
N GLY A 133 6.63 -5.39 -2.67
CA GLY A 133 6.15 -6.35 -1.68
C GLY A 133 5.23 -7.43 -2.21
N ALA A 134 5.43 -8.66 -1.74
CA ALA A 134 4.62 -9.86 -1.97
C ALA A 134 4.90 -10.86 -0.84
N TYR A 135 3.96 -11.77 -0.57
CA TYR A 135 4.14 -12.82 0.42
C TYR A 135 3.93 -14.22 -0.16
N GLY A 136 4.55 -15.22 0.46
CA GLY A 136 4.36 -16.64 0.13
C GLY A 136 5.11 -17.15 -1.11
N ASN A 137 4.97 -18.46 -1.35
CA ASN A 137 5.44 -19.16 -2.56
C ASN A 137 4.35 -20.16 -3.02
N PRO A 138 3.64 -19.91 -4.13
CA PRO A 138 3.84 -18.82 -5.09
C PRO A 138 3.54 -17.41 -4.51
N PRO A 139 4.09 -16.33 -5.10
CA PRO A 139 3.88 -14.97 -4.61
C PRO A 139 2.41 -14.55 -4.67
N VAL A 140 1.96 -13.88 -3.62
CA VAL A 140 0.62 -13.31 -3.46
C VAL A 140 0.75 -11.84 -3.07
N GLY A 141 -0.19 -11.00 -3.48
CA GLY A 141 -0.17 -9.56 -3.24
C GLY A 141 -0.14 -9.24 -1.75
N GLN A 142 0.84 -8.45 -1.32
CA GLN A 142 0.94 -7.89 0.04
C GLN A 142 1.01 -6.38 -0.06
N ASN A 143 0.10 -5.68 0.63
CA ASN A 143 0.03 -4.22 0.62
C ASN A 143 0.59 -3.60 1.91
N PHE A 144 1.07 -4.43 2.85
CA PHE A 144 1.48 -4.00 4.19
C PHE A 144 2.84 -4.60 4.57
N LEU A 145 3.85 -3.75 4.75
CA LEU A 145 5.14 -4.10 5.33
C LEU A 145 4.96 -4.23 6.83
N ARG A 146 5.25 -5.43 7.34
CA ARG A 146 5.12 -5.74 8.75
C ARG A 146 6.49 -6.01 9.36
N ALA A 147 6.73 -5.45 10.53
CA ALA A 147 7.91 -5.74 11.32
C ALA A 147 7.86 -7.19 11.83
N PRO A 148 8.98 -7.89 12.04
CA PRO A 148 8.98 -9.24 12.62
C PRO A 148 8.32 -9.33 14.01
N SER A 149 8.20 -8.21 14.72
CA SER A 149 7.48 -8.10 16.00
C SER A 149 5.98 -7.80 15.84
N ASP A 150 5.46 -7.72 14.61
CA ASP A 150 4.04 -7.59 14.33
C ASP A 150 3.32 -8.92 14.55
N PRO A 151 2.20 -8.97 15.30
CA PRO A 151 1.44 -10.21 15.49
C PRO A 151 0.89 -10.79 14.18
N PHE A 152 0.81 -9.98 13.11
CA PHE A 152 0.34 -10.39 11.79
C PHE A 152 1.47 -10.52 10.75
N PHE A 153 2.73 -10.64 11.19
CA PHE A 153 3.88 -10.91 10.30
C PHE A 153 3.77 -12.28 9.60
#